data_AF-A0A536DBD0-F1
#
_entry.id   AF-A0A536DBD0-F1
#
_cell.length_a   1.000
_cell.length_b   1.000
_cell.length_c   1.000
_cell.angle_alpha   90.00
_cell.angle_beta   90.00
_cell.angle_gamma   90.00
#
_symmetry.space_group_name_H-M   'P 1'
#
loop_
_entity.id
_entity.type
_entity.pdbx_description
1 polymer ?
#
loop_
_entity_poly.entity_id
_entity_poly.type
_entity_poly.pdbx_seq_one_letter_code
_entity_poly.pdbx_strand_id
1 'polypeptide(L)'
;GWGARLLALQGEDGQWAGGALFPARRSKSGNGEQPKGQPWTATAYSLVLLHDFGVDPHRDTVRRAVAQVREHCRWEHAGQPFFSGEVEPCINGMTVALGAYFDQDVDGVVARLLGEQLEDGGWNCEVENGSVRSSFERKLFRRRSTGDVADPAWVQFSFPTRWHYDVLRGLEYFRAAGDPPDPRVDEVMDLLRSKQQSDGTWLLENTYPGAVHFALEDGDGRPSRWNTLRALRVLRWYEQ
;
A
#
# COMPACT_ATOMS: atom_id res chain seq x y z
N GLY A 1 -11.04 16.99 6.93
CA GLY A 1 -10.98 15.55 6.58
C GLY A 1 -9.60 14.99 6.89
N TRP A 2 -9.44 13.67 6.80
CA TRP A 2 -8.17 12.99 7.16
C TRP A 2 -6.96 13.47 6.35
N GLY A 3 -7.12 13.75 5.04
CA GLY A 3 -6.02 14.28 4.21
C GLY A 3 -5.47 15.61 4.72
N ALA A 4 -6.34 16.57 5.07
CA ALA A 4 -5.91 17.85 5.65
C ALA A 4 -5.20 17.68 7.00
N ARG A 5 -5.70 16.75 7.84
CA ARG A 5 -5.06 16.43 9.13
C ARG A 5 -3.69 15.81 8.92
N LEU A 6 -3.53 14.92 7.94
CA LEU A 6 -2.25 14.28 7.63
C LEU A 6 -1.25 15.28 7.04
N LEU A 7 -1.67 16.16 6.13
CA LEU A 7 -0.84 17.26 5.61
C LEU A 7 -0.32 18.18 6.72
N ALA A 8 -1.14 18.48 7.73
CA ALA A 8 -0.74 19.31 8.86
C ALA A 8 0.31 18.65 9.78
N LEU A 9 0.61 17.35 9.60
CA LEU A 9 1.65 16.63 10.35
C LEU A 9 3.00 16.59 9.61
N GLN A 10 3.09 17.15 8.41
CA GLN A 10 4.37 17.26 7.70
C GLN A 10 5.30 18.18 8.51
N GLY A 11 6.52 17.72 8.74
CA GLY A 11 7.56 18.50 9.42
C GLY A 11 8.07 19.65 8.56
N GLU A 12 8.76 20.59 9.21
CA GLU A 12 9.47 21.68 8.53
C GLU A 12 10.60 21.18 7.60
N ASP A 13 11.03 19.93 7.80
CA ASP A 13 11.99 19.23 6.95
C ASP A 13 11.35 18.63 5.68
N GLY A 14 10.07 18.87 5.44
CA GLY A 14 9.34 18.39 4.27
C GLY A 14 8.92 16.92 4.36
N GLN A 15 9.10 16.26 5.50
CA GLN A 15 8.91 14.82 5.68
C GLN A 15 7.87 14.53 6.76
N TRP A 16 7.38 13.28 6.80
CA TRP A 16 6.64 12.78 7.96
C TRP A 16 7.57 11.92 8.81
N ALA A 17 7.69 12.29 10.09
CA ALA A 17 8.59 11.64 11.05
C ALA A 17 10.08 11.61 10.64
N GLY A 18 10.48 12.42 9.66
CA GLY A 18 11.87 12.71 9.28
C GLY A 18 12.57 11.68 8.38
N GLY A 19 11.86 10.69 7.83
CA GLY A 19 12.48 9.73 6.91
C GLY A 19 11.51 9.15 5.88
N ALA A 20 12.04 8.37 4.94
CA ALA A 20 11.32 7.85 3.79
C ALA A 20 10.48 6.63 4.16
N LEU A 21 11.11 5.51 4.51
CA LEU A 21 10.45 4.28 4.94
C LEU A 21 10.48 4.11 6.47
N PHE A 22 11.45 4.71 7.14
CA PHE A 22 11.63 4.66 8.59
C PHE A 22 11.72 6.08 9.18
N PRO A 23 11.14 6.35 10.36
CA PRO A 23 11.32 7.63 11.04
C PRO A 23 12.79 7.91 11.39
N ALA A 24 13.21 9.17 11.30
CA ALA A 24 14.56 9.63 11.70
C ALA A 24 14.89 9.29 13.16
N ARG A 25 13.88 9.31 14.04
CA ARG A 25 13.99 8.85 15.42
C ARG A 25 13.10 7.63 15.60
N ARG A 26 13.71 6.45 15.74
CA ARG A 26 13.00 5.28 16.27
C ARG A 26 12.51 5.62 17.67
N SER A 27 11.20 5.55 17.89
CA SER A 27 10.61 5.66 19.23
C SER A 27 11.29 4.63 20.12
N LYS A 28 12.08 5.08 21.10
CA LYS A 28 12.48 4.21 22.21
C LYS A 28 11.28 4.14 23.14
N SER A 29 10.72 2.96 23.37
CA SER A 29 9.76 2.86 24.48
C SER A 29 10.50 3.20 25.78
N GLY A 30 9.80 3.75 26.78
CA GLY A 30 10.40 4.20 28.04
C GLY A 30 11.12 3.10 28.84
N ASN A 31 10.97 1.84 28.44
CA ASN A 31 11.61 0.65 28.99
C ASN A 31 12.74 0.07 28.10
N GLY A 32 13.13 0.74 27.01
CA GLY A 32 14.23 0.29 26.13
C GLY A 32 13.85 -0.81 25.12
N GLU A 33 12.59 -1.24 25.08
CA GLU A 33 12.10 -2.16 24.05
C GLU A 33 11.93 -1.44 22.71
N GLN A 34 12.11 -2.16 21.60
CA GLN A 34 11.72 -1.62 20.30
C GLN A 34 10.19 -1.71 20.19
N PRO A 35 9.50 -0.66 19.71
CA PRO A 35 8.07 -0.73 19.43
C PRO A 35 7.80 -1.94 18.53
N LYS A 36 6.79 -2.76 18.88
CA LYS A 36 6.38 -3.87 18.02
C LYS A 36 5.80 -3.32 16.71
N GLY A 37 6.30 -3.82 15.58
CA GLY A 37 5.79 -3.51 14.24
C GLY A 37 6.49 -2.34 13.52
N GLN A 38 6.17 -2.18 12.24
CA GLN A 38 6.73 -1.12 11.40
C GLN A 38 6.16 0.24 11.83
N PRO A 39 6.98 1.29 12.05
CA PRO A 39 6.46 2.63 12.25
C PRO A 39 5.85 3.17 10.96
N TRP A 40 4.52 3.19 10.89
CA TRP A 40 3.74 3.61 9.72
C TRP A 40 3.63 5.14 9.55
N THR A 41 4.44 5.89 10.29
CA THR A 41 4.43 7.36 10.32
C THR A 41 5.40 7.99 9.33
N ALA A 42 6.27 7.20 8.68
CA ALA A 42 7.24 7.71 7.71
C ALA A 42 6.59 8.29 6.45
N THR A 43 7.39 8.99 5.64
CA THR A 43 6.94 9.75 4.46
C THR A 43 6.23 8.87 3.43
N ALA A 44 6.79 7.70 3.09
CA ALA A 44 6.18 6.79 2.11
C ALA A 44 4.76 6.38 2.50
N TYR A 45 4.55 5.95 3.74
CA TYR A 45 3.23 5.54 4.23
C TYR A 45 2.25 6.71 4.36
N SER A 46 2.76 7.92 4.61
CA SER A 46 1.94 9.13 4.66
C SER A 46 1.47 9.53 3.26
N LEU A 47 2.32 9.42 2.24
CA LEU A 47 1.93 9.61 0.84
C LEU A 47 0.92 8.55 0.37
N VAL A 48 1.11 7.27 0.75
CA VAL A 48 0.13 6.20 0.46
C VAL A 48 -1.24 6.54 1.06
N LEU A 49 -1.28 7.02 2.31
CA LEU A 49 -2.54 7.44 2.91
C LEU A 49 -3.17 8.65 2.20
N LEU A 50 -2.38 9.62 1.76
CA LEU A 50 -2.90 10.76 0.98
C LEU A 50 -3.51 10.29 -0.35
N HIS A 51 -2.83 9.37 -1.04
CA HIS A 51 -3.36 8.69 -2.23
C HIS A 51 -4.67 7.94 -1.92
N ASP A 52 -4.68 7.10 -0.88
CA ASP A 52 -5.87 6.32 -0.49
C ASP A 52 -7.05 7.21 -0.08
N PHE A 53 -6.77 8.37 0.51
CA PHE A 53 -7.78 9.38 0.85
C PHE A 53 -8.34 10.10 -0.38
N GLY A 54 -7.74 9.94 -1.56
CA GLY A 54 -8.15 10.62 -2.78
C GLY A 54 -7.99 12.14 -2.66
N VAL A 55 -6.92 12.62 -2.00
CA VAL A 55 -6.66 14.07 -1.95
C VAL A 55 -6.37 14.58 -3.35
N ASP A 56 -7.02 15.66 -3.76
CA ASP A 56 -6.77 16.24 -5.09
C ASP A 56 -5.29 16.66 -5.22
N PRO A 57 -4.51 16.00 -6.11
CA PRO A 57 -3.07 16.22 -6.23
C PRO A 57 -2.74 17.60 -6.79
N HIS A 58 -3.68 18.26 -7.46
CA HIS A 58 -3.48 19.58 -8.06
C HIS A 58 -3.72 20.72 -7.08
N ARG A 59 -4.22 20.45 -5.86
CA ARG A 59 -4.35 21.48 -4.83
C ARG A 59 -2.99 22.00 -4.40
N ASP A 60 -2.86 23.32 -4.31
CA ASP A 60 -1.61 23.99 -3.93
C ASP A 60 -0.97 23.46 -2.63
N THR A 61 -1.79 23.15 -1.62
CA THR A 61 -1.30 22.58 -0.36
C THR A 61 -0.66 21.21 -0.55
N VAL A 62 -1.23 20.38 -1.44
CA VAL A 62 -0.70 19.04 -1.75
C VAL A 62 0.55 19.17 -2.62
N ARG A 63 0.51 20.00 -3.67
CA ARG A 63 1.67 20.27 -4.53
C ARG A 63 2.88 20.76 -3.76
N ARG A 64 2.70 21.69 -2.82
CA ARG A 64 3.80 22.17 -1.96
C ARG A 64 4.34 21.05 -1.07
N ALA A 65 3.48 20.26 -0.44
CA ALA A 65 3.90 19.15 0.41
C ALA A 65 4.72 18.11 -0.38
N VAL A 66 4.27 17.73 -1.58
CA VAL A 66 4.96 16.78 -2.46
C VAL A 66 6.28 17.36 -2.99
N ALA A 67 6.32 18.65 -3.35
CA ALA A 67 7.55 19.30 -3.78
C ALA A 67 8.63 19.25 -2.69
N GLN A 68 8.25 19.44 -1.43
CA GLN A 68 9.17 19.31 -0.30
C GLN A 68 9.69 17.87 -0.14
N VAL A 69 8.85 16.85 -0.34
CA VAL A 69 9.31 15.45 -0.36
C VAL A 69 10.33 15.23 -1.49
N ARG A 70 10.03 15.69 -2.70
CA ARG A 70 10.95 15.57 -3.85
C ARG A 70 12.31 16.21 -3.55
N GLU A 71 12.29 17.41 -2.95
CA GLU A 71 13.50 18.19 -2.69
C GLU A 71 14.33 17.61 -1.54
N HIS A 72 13.68 17.16 -0.45
CA HIS A 72 14.37 16.90 0.81
C HIS A 72 14.36 15.43 1.27
N CYS A 73 13.40 14.61 0.83
CA CYS A 73 13.32 13.23 1.27
C CYS A 73 14.27 12.33 0.46
N ARG A 74 14.99 11.46 1.16
CA ARG A 74 15.93 10.48 0.58
C ARG A 74 15.65 9.09 1.16
N TRP A 75 15.79 8.07 0.32
CA TRP A 75 15.73 6.68 0.78
C TRP A 75 16.86 6.38 1.76
N GLU A 76 16.55 5.61 2.80
CA GLU A 76 17.53 5.22 3.80
C GLU A 76 18.63 4.33 3.20
N HIS A 77 18.27 3.50 2.21
CA HIS A 77 19.23 2.82 1.37
C HIS A 77 19.88 3.84 0.44
N ALA A 78 21.22 3.92 0.44
CA ALA A 78 22.08 4.69 -0.48
C ALA A 78 21.74 6.19 -0.75
N GLY A 79 20.73 6.78 -0.10
CA GLY A 79 20.46 8.21 -0.13
C GLY A 79 19.88 8.75 -1.44
N GLN A 80 19.27 7.91 -2.29
CA GLN A 80 18.64 8.38 -3.53
C GLN A 80 17.44 9.30 -3.24
N PRO A 81 17.14 10.29 -4.12
CA PRO A 81 15.89 11.03 -4.06
C PRO A 81 14.66 10.12 -4.05
N PHE A 82 13.65 10.48 -3.26
CA PHE A 82 12.45 9.64 -3.06
C PHE A 82 11.82 9.15 -4.37
N PHE A 83 11.54 10.08 -5.31
CA PHE A 83 10.90 9.74 -6.59
C PHE A 83 11.86 9.10 -7.62
N SER A 84 13.16 9.04 -7.33
CA SER A 84 14.11 8.25 -8.14
C SER A 84 14.08 6.75 -7.82
N GLY A 85 13.25 6.34 -6.86
CA GLY A 85 13.09 4.94 -6.47
C GLY A 85 14.20 4.41 -5.58
N GLU A 86 13.97 3.20 -5.11
CA GLU A 86 14.88 2.37 -4.31
C GLU A 86 15.34 1.19 -5.19
N VAL A 87 15.77 0.10 -4.59
CA VAL A 87 16.26 -1.14 -5.18
C VAL A 87 15.15 -2.19 -5.24
N GLU A 88 14.37 -2.35 -4.19
CA GLU A 88 13.34 -3.37 -4.08
C GLU A 88 12.18 -3.10 -5.06
N PRO A 89 11.81 -4.06 -5.93
CA PRO A 89 10.72 -3.90 -6.89
C PRO A 89 9.38 -3.53 -6.24
N CYS A 90 9.11 -3.99 -5.01
CA CYS A 90 7.88 -3.66 -4.32
C CYS A 90 7.83 -2.18 -3.86
N ILE A 91 8.96 -1.62 -3.41
CA ILE A 91 9.10 -0.21 -3.07
C ILE A 91 9.02 0.65 -4.33
N ASN A 92 9.65 0.19 -5.42
CA ASN A 92 9.61 0.87 -6.72
C ASN A 92 8.20 0.89 -7.31
N GLY A 93 7.44 -0.20 -7.22
CA GLY A 93 6.04 -0.23 -7.64
C GLY A 93 5.17 0.76 -6.86
N MET A 94 5.38 0.88 -5.54
CA MET A 94 4.73 1.91 -4.73
C MET A 94 5.14 3.33 -5.16
N THR A 95 6.44 3.55 -5.39
CA THR A 95 6.99 4.84 -5.81
C THR A 95 6.40 5.30 -7.13
N VAL A 96 6.26 4.39 -8.11
CA VAL A 96 5.62 4.68 -9.40
C VAL A 96 4.15 5.08 -9.21
N ALA A 97 3.39 4.33 -8.40
CA ALA A 97 1.98 4.66 -8.15
C ALA A 97 1.81 6.03 -7.50
N LEU A 98 2.67 6.37 -6.52
CA LEU A 98 2.68 7.68 -5.87
C LEU A 98 3.11 8.79 -6.82
N GLY A 99 4.17 8.58 -7.61
CA GLY A 99 4.67 9.57 -8.57
C GLY A 99 3.65 9.89 -9.65
N ALA A 100 3.02 8.87 -10.23
CA ALA A 100 1.95 9.04 -11.21
C ALA A 100 0.75 9.81 -10.63
N TYR A 101 0.35 9.51 -9.38
CA TYR A 101 -0.77 10.19 -8.74
C TYR A 101 -0.46 11.66 -8.40
N PHE A 102 0.75 11.95 -7.93
CA PHE A 102 1.17 13.28 -7.50
C PHE A 102 1.94 14.08 -8.56
N ASP A 103 1.89 13.65 -9.82
CA ASP A 103 2.52 14.34 -10.96
C ASP A 103 4.03 14.57 -10.75
N GLN A 104 4.73 13.51 -10.34
CA GLN A 104 6.19 13.50 -10.18
C GLN A 104 6.84 12.56 -11.20
N ASP A 105 8.01 12.95 -11.70
CA ASP A 105 8.80 12.16 -12.63
C ASP A 105 9.28 10.86 -11.95
N VAL A 106 8.87 9.73 -12.54
CA VAL A 106 9.23 8.37 -12.14
C VAL A 106 9.65 7.53 -13.35
N ASP A 107 9.97 8.15 -14.48
CA ASP A 107 10.28 7.44 -15.74
C ASP A 107 11.48 6.50 -15.58
N GLY A 108 12.49 6.93 -14.81
CA GLY A 108 13.64 6.09 -14.48
C GLY A 108 13.26 4.84 -13.68
N VAL A 109 12.29 4.95 -12.77
CA VAL A 109 11.80 3.81 -11.96
C VAL A 109 10.98 2.85 -12.83
N VAL A 110 10.15 3.39 -13.72
CA VAL A 110 9.38 2.58 -14.69
C VAL A 110 10.32 1.83 -15.63
N ALA A 111 11.31 2.52 -16.21
CA ALA A 111 12.30 1.89 -17.08
C ALA A 111 13.07 0.77 -16.38
N ARG A 112 13.44 0.99 -15.10
CA ARG A 112 14.08 -0.03 -14.26
C ARG A 112 13.18 -1.24 -14.09
N LEU A 113 11.93 -1.06 -13.65
CA LEU A 113 10.99 -2.17 -13.46
C LEU A 113 10.78 -2.96 -14.75
N LEU A 114 10.59 -2.29 -15.89
CA LEU A 114 10.43 -2.95 -17.19
C LEU A 114 11.68 -3.72 -17.61
N GLY A 115 12.87 -3.21 -17.32
CA GLY A 115 14.14 -3.88 -17.61
C GLY A 115 14.48 -5.05 -16.68
N GLU A 116 13.93 -5.06 -15.47
CA GLU A 116 14.16 -6.08 -14.44
C GLU A 116 13.06 -7.15 -14.38
N GLN A 117 12.10 -7.13 -15.30
CA GLN A 117 11.06 -8.15 -15.40
C GLN A 117 11.70 -9.52 -15.71
N LEU A 118 11.40 -10.52 -14.89
CA LEU A 118 11.89 -11.88 -15.09
C LEU A 118 11.20 -12.55 -16.29
N GLU A 119 11.78 -13.63 -16.81
CA GLU A 119 11.27 -14.35 -17.99
C GLU A 119 9.82 -14.85 -17.82
N ASP A 120 9.40 -15.09 -16.58
CA ASP A 120 8.03 -15.51 -16.24
C ASP A 120 7.04 -14.34 -16.14
N GLY A 121 7.47 -13.11 -16.48
CA GLY A 121 6.65 -11.91 -16.55
C GLY A 121 6.45 -11.20 -15.20
N GLY A 122 7.09 -11.65 -14.12
CA GLY A 122 6.95 -11.01 -12.80
C GLY A 122 8.23 -10.41 -12.24
N TRP A 123 8.15 -10.00 -10.97
CA TRP A 123 9.27 -9.46 -10.19
C TRP A 123 9.43 -10.23 -8.87
N ASN A 124 10.63 -10.16 -8.29
CA ASN A 124 10.93 -10.71 -6.97
C ASN A 124 12.04 -9.87 -6.30
N CYS A 125 11.90 -9.61 -4.99
CA CYS A 125 12.91 -8.87 -4.23
C CYS A 125 14.17 -9.72 -3.97
N GLU A 126 14.08 -11.05 -4.08
CA GLU A 126 15.21 -11.97 -3.90
C GLU A 126 16.07 -12.17 -5.16
N VAL A 127 15.83 -11.40 -6.23
CA VAL A 127 16.64 -11.46 -7.46
C VAL A 127 18.09 -11.09 -7.16
N GLU A 128 18.32 -10.12 -6.29
CA GLU A 128 19.66 -9.73 -5.84
C GLU A 128 20.40 -10.87 -5.12
N ASN A 129 19.65 -11.80 -4.52
CA ASN A 129 20.15 -13.00 -3.86
C ASN A 129 20.14 -14.24 -4.78
N GLY A 130 19.95 -14.06 -6.09
CA GLY A 130 20.06 -15.11 -7.11
C GLY A 130 18.75 -15.82 -7.45
N SER A 131 17.59 -15.31 -7.03
CA SER A 131 16.30 -15.87 -7.46
C SER A 131 16.04 -15.64 -8.95
N VAL A 132 15.65 -16.70 -9.66
CA VAL A 132 15.25 -16.65 -11.08
C VAL A 132 13.73 -16.78 -11.28
N ARG A 133 12.95 -16.77 -10.19
CA ARG A 133 11.48 -16.94 -10.23
C ARG A 133 10.78 -15.75 -9.63
N SER A 134 9.73 -15.26 -10.28
CA SER A 134 8.90 -14.18 -9.77
C SER A 134 7.91 -14.66 -8.69
N SER A 135 7.24 -13.71 -8.06
CA SER A 135 6.09 -13.99 -7.20
C SER A 135 4.77 -14.23 -7.95
N PHE A 136 4.77 -14.25 -9.30
CA PHE A 136 3.58 -14.20 -10.15
C PHE A 136 2.81 -15.53 -10.27
N GLU A 137 3.46 -16.69 -10.09
CA GLU A 137 2.82 -18.01 -10.28
C GLU A 137 1.84 -18.43 -9.16
N ARG A 138 0.86 -17.61 -8.78
CA ARG A 138 -0.14 -17.94 -7.77
C ARG A 138 -1.56 -17.61 -8.23
N LYS A 139 -2.53 -18.48 -7.93
CA LYS A 139 -3.97 -18.22 -8.12
C LYS A 139 -4.45 -17.20 -7.08
N LEU A 140 -3.99 -15.96 -7.21
CA LEU A 140 -4.20 -14.82 -6.32
C LEU A 140 -3.78 -15.07 -4.86
N PHE A 141 -4.52 -15.92 -4.14
CA PHE A 141 -4.30 -16.22 -2.74
C PHE A 141 -4.06 -17.71 -2.42
N ARG A 142 -4.22 -18.62 -3.38
CA ARG A 142 -4.04 -20.07 -3.16
C ARG A 142 -2.62 -20.55 -3.45
N ARG A 143 -2.15 -21.53 -2.67
CA ARG A 143 -0.93 -22.30 -2.96
C ARG A 143 -1.18 -23.16 -4.20
N ARG A 144 -0.26 -23.12 -5.16
CA ARG A 144 -0.34 -23.96 -6.37
C ARG A 144 -0.32 -25.46 -6.04
N SER A 145 0.43 -25.86 -5.00
CA SER A 145 0.63 -27.26 -4.63
C SER A 145 -0.58 -27.92 -3.98
N THR A 146 -1.24 -27.24 -3.04
CA THR A 146 -2.33 -27.82 -2.24
C THR A 146 -3.69 -27.25 -2.58
N GLY A 147 -3.74 -26.07 -3.21
CA GLY A 147 -4.97 -25.32 -3.39
C GLY A 147 -5.40 -24.57 -2.12
N ASP A 148 -4.75 -24.72 -0.97
CA ASP A 148 -5.13 -23.99 0.25
C ASP A 148 -4.81 -22.50 0.17
N VAL A 149 -5.39 -21.70 1.06
CA VAL A 149 -4.99 -20.31 1.28
C VAL A 149 -3.49 -20.27 1.62
N ALA A 150 -2.72 -19.48 0.89
CA ALA A 150 -1.27 -19.42 1.04
C ALA A 150 -0.86 -18.78 2.36
N ASP A 151 -1.56 -17.73 2.77
CA ASP A 151 -1.38 -17.07 4.05
C ASP A 151 -2.78 -16.71 4.61
N PRO A 152 -3.15 -17.16 5.82
CA PRO A 152 -4.43 -16.82 6.43
C PRO A 152 -4.72 -15.31 6.48
N ALA A 153 -3.70 -14.46 6.57
CA ALA A 153 -3.87 -13.01 6.58
C ALA A 153 -4.41 -12.48 5.24
N TRP A 154 -4.20 -13.18 4.12
CA TRP A 154 -4.63 -12.73 2.81
C TRP A 154 -6.16 -12.68 2.66
N VAL A 155 -6.89 -13.41 3.50
CA VAL A 155 -8.36 -13.42 3.53
C VAL A 155 -8.94 -12.58 4.68
N GLN A 156 -8.10 -11.76 5.34
CA GLN A 156 -8.51 -10.84 6.41
C GLN A 156 -8.45 -9.39 5.90
N PHE A 157 -9.61 -8.74 5.78
CA PHE A 157 -9.67 -7.38 5.22
C PHE A 157 -9.09 -6.35 6.18
N SER A 158 -8.03 -5.68 5.72
CA SER A 158 -7.25 -4.74 6.51
C SER A 158 -7.34 -3.34 5.93
N PHE A 159 -7.34 -2.31 6.77
CA PHE A 159 -7.11 -0.94 6.32
C PHE A 159 -6.43 -0.09 7.42
N PRO A 160 -5.39 0.68 7.09
CA PRO A 160 -4.64 0.67 5.82
C PRO A 160 -3.91 -0.67 5.62
N THR A 161 -3.81 -1.14 4.38
CA THR A 161 -3.15 -2.43 4.08
C THR A 161 -1.64 -2.36 4.23
N ARG A 162 -1.06 -1.15 4.16
CA ARG A 162 0.40 -0.92 4.16
C ARG A 162 1.06 -1.70 3.01
N TRP A 163 2.20 -2.35 3.25
CA TRP A 163 2.84 -3.25 2.29
C TRP A 163 2.26 -4.67 2.29
N HIS A 164 1.35 -4.99 3.22
CA HIS A 164 0.75 -6.31 3.26
C HIS A 164 -0.27 -6.50 2.15
N TYR A 165 -0.41 -7.76 1.73
CA TYR A 165 -1.42 -8.19 0.79
C TYR A 165 -2.64 -8.73 1.53
N ASP A 166 -3.81 -8.27 1.12
CA ASP A 166 -5.09 -8.96 1.29
C ASP A 166 -5.80 -9.02 -0.07
N VAL A 167 -6.71 -9.96 -0.24
CA VAL A 167 -7.38 -10.16 -1.53
C VAL A 167 -8.25 -8.96 -1.94
N LEU A 168 -8.74 -8.16 -1.00
CA LEU A 168 -9.48 -6.93 -1.30
C LEU A 168 -8.54 -5.85 -1.88
N ARG A 169 -7.26 -5.83 -1.50
CA ARG A 169 -6.22 -4.98 -2.12
C ARG A 169 -5.96 -5.42 -3.55
N GLY A 170 -5.90 -6.73 -3.80
CA GLY A 170 -5.78 -7.29 -5.15
C GLY A 170 -6.96 -6.91 -6.04
N LEU A 171 -8.20 -7.03 -5.54
CA LEU A 171 -9.40 -6.64 -6.27
C LEU A 171 -9.45 -5.14 -6.58
N GLU A 172 -9.06 -4.27 -5.63
CA GLU A 172 -8.94 -2.83 -5.87
C GLU A 172 -7.92 -2.50 -6.96
N TYR A 173 -6.82 -3.26 -7.05
CA TYR A 173 -5.86 -3.12 -8.14
C TYR A 173 -6.48 -3.44 -9.51
N PHE A 174 -7.13 -4.60 -9.66
CA PHE A 174 -7.77 -4.97 -10.94
C PHE A 174 -8.85 -3.96 -11.34
N ARG A 175 -9.66 -3.52 -10.37
CA ARG A 175 -10.63 -2.45 -10.56
C ARG A 175 -9.98 -1.15 -11.05
N ALA A 176 -8.84 -0.77 -10.47
CA ALA A 176 -8.14 0.46 -10.82
C ALA A 176 -7.42 0.39 -12.17
N ALA A 177 -6.95 -0.80 -12.57
CA ALA A 177 -6.36 -1.05 -13.88
C ALA A 177 -7.39 -0.85 -15.02
N GLY A 178 -8.68 -1.06 -14.74
CA GLY A 178 -9.77 -0.72 -15.64
C GLY A 178 -10.14 -1.81 -16.65
N ASP A 179 -9.51 -2.97 -16.59
CA ASP A 179 -9.88 -4.13 -17.39
C ASP A 179 -11.24 -4.71 -16.95
N PRO A 180 -12.00 -5.36 -17.84
CA PRO A 180 -13.17 -6.15 -17.47
C PRO A 180 -12.79 -7.24 -16.45
N PRO A 181 -13.71 -7.64 -15.55
CA PRO A 181 -13.45 -8.72 -14.60
C PRO A 181 -13.03 -10.02 -15.29
N ASP A 182 -11.86 -10.54 -14.90
CA ASP A 182 -11.38 -11.85 -15.34
C ASP A 182 -11.99 -12.95 -14.45
N PRO A 183 -12.50 -14.08 -15.00
CA PRO A 183 -13.11 -15.17 -14.22
C PRO A 183 -12.23 -15.73 -13.09
N ARG A 184 -10.92 -15.49 -13.12
CA ARG A 184 -10.01 -15.86 -12.02
C ARG A 184 -10.28 -15.10 -10.72
N VAL A 185 -11.02 -14.00 -10.75
CA VAL A 185 -11.40 -13.23 -9.56
C VAL A 185 -12.69 -13.72 -8.91
N ASP A 186 -13.49 -14.57 -9.58
CA ASP A 186 -14.82 -15.01 -9.14
C ASP A 186 -14.80 -15.59 -7.72
N GLU A 187 -13.82 -16.45 -7.43
CA GLU A 187 -13.67 -17.04 -6.10
C GLU A 187 -13.43 -15.98 -5.01
N VAL A 188 -12.66 -14.94 -5.34
CA VAL A 188 -12.41 -13.83 -4.42
C VAL A 188 -13.65 -12.96 -4.27
N MET A 189 -14.44 -12.81 -5.33
CA MET A 189 -15.72 -12.09 -5.28
C MET A 189 -16.75 -12.81 -4.41
N ASP A 190 -16.81 -14.14 -4.47
CA ASP A 190 -17.64 -14.93 -3.57
C ASP A 190 -17.22 -14.77 -2.11
N LEU A 191 -15.91 -14.78 -1.84
CA LEU A 191 -15.37 -14.48 -0.51
C LEU A 191 -15.74 -13.05 -0.06
N LEU A 192 -15.61 -12.06 -0.93
CA LEU A 192 -15.99 -10.67 -0.64
C LEU A 192 -17.47 -10.58 -0.25
N ARG A 193 -18.37 -11.18 -1.04
CA ARG A 193 -19.82 -11.21 -0.76
C ARG A 193 -20.13 -11.94 0.54
N SER A 194 -19.47 -13.07 0.81
CA SER A 194 -19.69 -13.85 2.03
C SER A 194 -19.35 -13.09 3.32
N LYS A 195 -18.47 -12.08 3.24
CA LYS A 195 -18.05 -11.25 4.36
C LYS A 195 -18.91 -10.01 4.58
N GLN A 196 -19.87 -9.75 3.69
CA GLN A 196 -20.81 -8.64 3.88
C GLN A 196 -21.68 -8.89 5.11
N GLN A 197 -21.73 -7.90 5.99
CA GLN A 197 -22.60 -7.94 7.16
C GLN A 197 -24.06 -7.68 6.77
N SER A 198 -25.00 -8.01 7.65
CA SER A 198 -26.44 -7.81 7.38
C SER A 198 -26.84 -6.35 7.16
N ASP A 199 -26.05 -5.40 7.66
CA ASP A 199 -26.23 -3.96 7.45
C ASP A 199 -25.52 -3.44 6.18
N GLY A 200 -24.94 -4.34 5.38
CA GLY A 200 -24.23 -4.03 4.14
C GLY A 200 -22.79 -3.56 4.34
N THR A 201 -22.25 -3.57 5.56
CA THR A 201 -20.86 -3.19 5.86
C THR A 201 -19.89 -4.37 5.75
N TRP A 202 -18.59 -4.08 5.79
CA TRP A 202 -17.52 -5.07 5.97
C TRP A 202 -16.71 -4.74 7.20
N LEU A 203 -16.26 -5.76 7.93
CA LEU A 203 -15.48 -5.58 9.14
C LEU A 203 -14.03 -5.18 8.84
N LEU A 204 -13.37 -4.54 9.81
CA LEU A 204 -11.93 -4.60 9.93
C LEU A 204 -11.57 -5.95 10.55
N GLU A 205 -10.72 -6.74 9.91
CA GLU A 205 -10.41 -8.10 10.39
C GLU A 205 -8.98 -8.26 10.89
N ASN A 206 -8.10 -7.31 10.54
CA ASN A 206 -6.69 -7.37 10.90
C ASN A 206 -6.06 -5.96 10.92
N THR A 207 -5.62 -5.55 12.11
CA THR A 207 -4.87 -4.31 12.31
C THR A 207 -3.38 -4.61 12.42
N TYR A 208 -2.58 -4.09 11.48
CA TYR A 208 -1.13 -4.27 11.54
C TYR A 208 -0.49 -3.43 12.67
N PRO A 209 0.38 -4.03 13.50
CA PRO A 209 1.04 -3.34 14.61
C PRO A 209 2.00 -2.28 14.09
N GLY A 210 2.20 -1.23 14.88
CA GLY A 210 3.12 -0.15 14.56
C GLY A 210 2.58 1.23 14.94
N ALA A 211 3.47 2.21 15.01
CA ALA A 211 3.05 3.60 15.27
C ALA A 211 2.24 4.14 14.09
N VAL A 212 1.15 4.85 14.38
CA VAL A 212 0.31 5.53 13.38
C VAL A 212 0.13 6.99 13.78
N HIS A 213 -0.12 7.86 12.80
CA HIS A 213 -0.43 9.28 13.06
C HIS A 213 -1.73 9.45 13.84
N PHE A 214 -2.74 8.64 13.50
CA PHE A 214 -4.03 8.59 14.17
C PHE A 214 -4.80 7.34 13.73
N ALA A 215 -5.74 6.88 14.57
CA ALA A 215 -6.64 5.79 14.24
C ALA A 215 -7.62 6.18 13.11
N LEU A 216 -7.85 5.25 12.17
CA LEU A 216 -8.77 5.41 11.05
C LEU A 216 -10.05 4.57 11.21
N GLU A 217 -9.95 3.49 11.98
CA GLU A 217 -11.00 2.51 12.22
C GLU A 217 -11.13 2.25 13.72
N ASP A 218 -12.26 1.68 14.13
CA ASP A 218 -12.62 1.44 15.54
C ASP A 218 -12.02 0.13 16.11
N GLY A 219 -11.19 -0.55 15.32
CA GLY A 219 -10.50 -1.78 15.68
C GLY A 219 -11.09 -3.05 15.08
N ASP A 220 -10.37 -4.16 15.24
CA ASP A 220 -10.73 -5.44 14.63
C ASP A 220 -12.08 -5.97 15.14
N GLY A 221 -12.85 -6.58 14.24
CA GLY A 221 -14.21 -7.06 14.48
C GLY A 221 -15.28 -5.96 14.43
N ARG A 222 -14.93 -4.70 14.20
CA ARG A 222 -15.88 -3.60 14.03
C ARG A 222 -16.16 -3.31 12.55
N PRO A 223 -17.36 -2.80 12.19
CA PRO A 223 -17.63 -2.30 10.85
C PRO A 223 -16.57 -1.28 10.41
N SER A 224 -15.95 -1.51 9.26
CA SER A 224 -14.91 -0.66 8.68
C SER A 224 -15.48 0.21 7.57
N ARG A 225 -15.27 1.52 7.68
CA ARG A 225 -15.69 2.48 6.65
C ARG A 225 -14.89 2.28 5.36
N TRP A 226 -13.60 1.99 5.50
CA TRP A 226 -12.71 1.85 4.36
C TRP A 226 -12.87 0.53 3.63
N ASN A 227 -12.99 -0.59 4.35
CA ASN A 227 -13.26 -1.87 3.72
C ASN A 227 -14.64 -1.86 3.06
N THR A 228 -15.64 -1.22 3.68
CA THR A 228 -16.95 -1.04 3.05
C THR A 228 -16.86 -0.22 1.76
N LEU A 229 -16.15 0.91 1.75
CA LEU A 229 -15.96 1.72 0.54
C LEU A 229 -15.29 0.92 -0.60
N ARG A 230 -14.20 0.21 -0.27
CA ARG A 230 -13.44 -0.62 -1.22
C ARG A 230 -14.31 -1.77 -1.75
N ALA A 231 -14.96 -2.52 -0.88
CA ALA A 231 -15.85 -3.62 -1.26
C ALA A 231 -16.96 -3.15 -2.20
N LEU A 232 -17.63 -2.03 -1.89
CA LEU A 232 -18.68 -1.49 -2.74
C LEU A 232 -18.17 -1.01 -4.11
N ARG A 233 -16.95 -0.47 -4.18
CA ARG A 233 -16.31 -0.08 -5.45
C ARG A 233 -16.00 -1.31 -6.30
N VAL A 234 -15.45 -2.35 -5.70
CA VAL A 234 -15.16 -3.62 -6.37
C VAL A 234 -16.44 -4.29 -6.87
N LEU A 235 -17.47 -4.41 -6.03
CA LEU A 235 -18.75 -5.02 -6.42
C LEU A 235 -19.37 -4.29 -7.62
N ARG A 236 -19.39 -2.95 -7.60
CA ARG A 236 -19.87 -2.16 -8.73
C ARG A 236 -19.06 -2.36 -10.01
N TRP A 237 -17.75 -2.59 -9.92
CA TRP A 237 -16.93 -2.89 -11.10
C TRP A 237 -17.17 -4.28 -11.63
N TYR A 238 -17.35 -5.26 -10.75
CA TYR A 238 -17.60 -6.64 -11.12
C TYR A 238 -18.98 -6.86 -11.78
N GLU A 239 -19.96 -6.03 -11.43
CA GLU A 239 -21.35 -6.14 -11.90
C GLU A 239 -21.67 -5.29 -13.15
N GLN A 240 -20.69 -4.57 -13.69
CA GLN A 240 -20.81 -3.83 -14.95
C GLN A 240 -20.77 -4.76 -16.16
#